data_AF-A0A9X1VEH8-F1
#
_entry.id   AF-A0A9X1VEH8-F1
#
_cell.length_a   1.000
_cell.length_b   1.000
_cell.length_c   1.000
_cell.angle_alpha   90.00
_cell.angle_beta   90.00
_cell.angle_gamma   90.00
#
_symmetry.space_group_name_H-M   'P 1'
#
loop_
_entity.id
_entity.type
_entity.pdbx_description
1 polymer ?
#
loop_
_entity_poly.entity_id
_entity_poly.type
_entity_poly.pdbx_seq_one_letter_code
_entity_poly.pdbx_strand_id
1 'polypeptide(L)'
;MQAPPDSAAVGEALLASFRHNFQQYKALADRALAQISPEEWLHQPAPGSNSVAVIVQHMVGNLRSRFTNFLTTDGEKATRKRDQEFEEPATAAGIPALQAEWTAAWRILFTLLDELRADDMLRTVTIRGEAHTVLQAIQRQVAHYASHVGQLVQLAKIIRGEDFQSLSIPRGQSQQFNQRLTEGR
;
A
#
# COMPACT_ATOMS: atom_id res chain seq x y z
N MET A 1 7.05 34.59 19.19
CA MET A 1 7.18 33.91 17.88
C MET A 1 7.92 32.60 18.15
N GLN A 2 7.32 31.43 17.96
CA GLN A 2 8.06 30.16 18.09
C GLN A 2 9.13 30.12 16.99
N ALA A 3 10.35 29.67 17.34
CA ALA A 3 11.39 29.42 16.36
C ALA A 3 10.86 28.41 15.31
N PRO A 4 11.26 28.54 14.02
CA PRO A 4 10.89 27.55 13.03
C PRO A 4 11.34 26.16 13.51
N PRO A 5 10.53 25.10 13.26
CA PRO A 5 10.87 23.76 13.71
C PRO A 5 12.22 23.32 13.10
N ASP A 6 12.99 22.59 13.91
CA ASP A 6 14.24 21.96 13.48
C ASP A 6 13.98 21.06 12.26
N SER A 7 14.79 21.20 11.21
CA SER A 7 14.69 20.39 9.99
C SER A 7 14.77 18.90 10.26
N ALA A 8 15.54 18.47 11.27
CA ALA A 8 15.60 17.08 11.69
C ALA A 8 14.25 16.59 12.25
N ALA A 9 13.61 17.41 13.09
CA ALA A 9 12.29 17.10 13.62
C ALA A 9 11.21 16.99 12.53
N VAL A 10 11.30 17.82 11.47
CA VAL A 10 10.42 17.69 10.30
C VAL A 10 10.67 16.39 9.55
N GLY A 11 11.93 16.00 9.34
CA GLY A 11 12.29 14.73 8.70
C GLY A 11 11.77 13.51 9.47
N GLU A 12 11.94 13.48 10.79
CA GLU A 12 11.40 12.42 11.64
C GLU A 12 9.86 12.38 11.59
N ALA A 13 9.19 13.53 11.63
CA ALA A 13 7.73 13.61 11.52
C ALA A 13 7.22 13.09 10.17
N LEU A 14 7.95 13.34 9.08
CA LEU A 14 7.63 12.82 7.75
C LEU A 14 7.78 11.30 7.68
N LEU A 15 8.88 10.75 8.18
CA LEU A 15 9.10 9.29 8.26
C LEU A 15 8.01 8.59 9.08
N ALA A 16 7.67 9.15 10.25
CA ALA A 16 6.58 8.65 11.08
C ALA A 16 5.24 8.69 10.34
N SER A 17 4.96 9.77 9.60
CA SER A 17 3.74 9.91 8.79
C SER A 17 3.68 8.90 7.65
N PHE A 18 4.79 8.67 6.95
CA PHE A 18 4.86 7.65 5.89
C PHE A 18 4.60 6.26 6.45
N ARG A 19 5.28 5.89 7.53
CA ARG A 19 5.07 4.61 8.20
C ARG A 19 3.60 4.43 8.60
N HIS A 20 3.02 5.44 9.24
CA HIS A 20 1.61 5.40 9.65
C HIS A 20 0.68 5.19 8.45
N ASN A 21 0.83 5.98 7.39
CA ASN A 21 -0.02 5.88 6.20
C ASN A 21 0.09 4.50 5.53
N PHE A 22 1.31 3.99 5.35
CA PHE A 22 1.51 2.65 4.77
C PHE A 22 0.93 1.53 5.64
N GLN A 23 1.06 1.61 6.96
CA GLN A 23 0.42 0.65 7.87
C GLN A 23 -1.10 0.70 7.76
N GLN A 24 -1.69 1.89 7.71
CA GLN A 24 -3.14 2.05 7.52
C GLN A 24 -3.61 1.49 6.18
N TYR A 25 -2.90 1.76 5.08
CA TYR A 25 -3.25 1.24 3.76
C TYR A 25 -3.13 -0.28 3.70
N LYS A 26 -2.05 -0.85 4.22
CA LYS A 26 -1.90 -2.30 4.28
C LYS A 26 -3.02 -2.94 5.11
N ALA A 27 -3.30 -2.41 6.29
CA ALA A 27 -4.37 -2.93 7.15
C ALA A 27 -5.75 -2.82 6.48
N LEU A 28 -6.01 -1.73 5.76
CA LEU A 28 -7.26 -1.54 5.02
C LEU A 28 -7.40 -2.56 3.88
N ALA A 29 -6.34 -2.76 3.09
CA ALA A 29 -6.31 -3.77 2.04
C ALA A 29 -6.49 -5.18 2.62
N ASP A 30 -5.70 -5.56 3.64
CA ASP A 30 -5.77 -6.90 4.24
C ASP A 30 -7.19 -7.22 4.75
N ARG A 31 -7.85 -6.25 5.42
CA ARG A 31 -9.23 -6.43 5.90
C ARG A 31 -10.27 -6.49 4.79
N ALA A 32 -10.03 -5.85 3.64
CA ALA A 32 -10.90 -5.97 2.48
C ALA A 32 -10.73 -7.35 1.82
N LEU A 33 -9.48 -7.75 1.60
CA LEU A 33 -9.09 -9.00 0.96
C LEU A 33 -9.51 -10.24 1.77
N ALA A 34 -9.52 -10.14 3.10
CA ALA A 34 -9.97 -11.22 3.98
C ALA A 34 -11.48 -11.53 3.87
N GLN A 35 -12.26 -10.67 3.21
CA GLN A 35 -13.71 -10.88 3.05
C GLN A 35 -14.08 -11.63 1.76
N ILE A 36 -13.12 -11.90 0.87
CA ILE A 36 -13.36 -12.52 -0.43
C ILE A 36 -12.54 -13.81 -0.59
N SER A 37 -13.08 -14.79 -1.33
CA SER A 37 -12.45 -16.09 -1.56
C SER A 37 -11.34 -16.04 -2.62
N PRO A 38 -10.44 -17.03 -2.68
CA PRO A 38 -9.45 -17.15 -3.75
C PRO A 38 -10.04 -17.10 -5.17
N GLU A 39 -11.23 -17.66 -5.38
CA GLU A 39 -11.91 -17.62 -6.67
C GLU A 39 -12.38 -16.20 -7.00
N GLU A 40 -12.90 -15.48 -6.00
CA GLU A 40 -13.34 -14.09 -6.13
C GLU A 40 -12.18 -13.12 -6.40
N TRP A 41 -10.93 -13.47 -6.03
CA TRP A 41 -9.76 -12.66 -6.39
C TRP A 41 -9.54 -12.54 -7.90
N LEU A 42 -10.03 -13.50 -8.68
CA LEU A 42 -9.94 -13.54 -10.14
C LEU A 42 -11.13 -12.85 -10.83
N HIS A 43 -12.10 -12.34 -10.06
CA HIS A 43 -13.25 -11.67 -10.62
C HIS A 43 -12.87 -10.31 -11.23
N GLN A 44 -13.29 -10.09 -12.48
CA GLN A 44 -13.20 -8.81 -13.17
C GLN A 44 -14.60 -8.18 -13.25
N PRO A 45 -14.81 -6.98 -12.69
CA PRO A 45 -16.14 -6.36 -12.62
C PRO A 45 -16.66 -5.88 -13.98
N ALA A 46 -15.77 -5.68 -14.95
CA ALA A 46 -16.11 -5.31 -16.33
C ALA A 46 -14.97 -5.70 -17.29
N PRO A 47 -15.25 -5.88 -18.59
CA PRO A 47 -14.20 -6.11 -19.59
C PRO A 47 -13.09 -5.06 -19.52
N GLY A 48 -11.83 -5.52 -19.51
CA GLY A 48 -10.65 -4.65 -19.43
C GLY A 48 -10.35 -4.09 -18.03
N SER A 49 -11.13 -4.47 -17.01
CA SER A 49 -10.81 -4.14 -15.61
C SER A 49 -9.82 -5.12 -15.03
N ASN A 50 -8.93 -4.64 -14.16
CA ASN A 50 -8.06 -5.51 -13.38
C ASN A 50 -8.85 -6.23 -12.28
N SER A 51 -8.53 -7.50 -12.05
CA SER A 51 -8.96 -8.26 -10.88
C SER A 51 -8.20 -7.82 -9.62
N VAL A 52 -8.63 -8.34 -8.47
CA VAL A 52 -7.88 -8.21 -7.21
C VAL A 52 -6.49 -8.83 -7.35
N ALA A 53 -6.40 -10.02 -7.95
CA ALA A 53 -5.13 -10.72 -8.11
C ALA A 53 -4.12 -9.91 -8.93
N VAL A 54 -4.55 -9.30 -10.03
CA VAL A 54 -3.70 -8.43 -10.86
C VAL A 54 -3.21 -7.20 -10.08
N ILE A 55 -4.10 -6.54 -9.33
CA ILE A 55 -3.70 -5.35 -8.55
C ILE A 55 -2.68 -5.72 -7.46
N VAL A 56 -2.91 -6.84 -6.76
CA VAL A 56 -1.97 -7.33 -5.74
C VAL A 56 -0.62 -7.69 -6.36
N GLN A 57 -0.62 -8.39 -7.50
CA GLN A 57 0.60 -8.74 -8.23
C GLN A 57 1.39 -7.50 -8.65
N HIS A 58 0.69 -6.50 -9.21
CA HIS A 58 1.30 -5.21 -9.54
C HIS A 58 1.93 -4.52 -8.34
N MET A 59 1.22 -4.46 -7.22
CA MET A 59 1.74 -3.85 -6.00
C MET A 59 2.93 -4.63 -5.44
N VAL A 60 2.93 -5.96 -5.48
CA VAL A 60 4.06 -6.82 -5.08
C VAL A 60 5.30 -6.50 -5.92
N GLY A 61 5.16 -6.51 -7.26
CA GLY A 61 6.26 -6.19 -8.16
C GLY A 61 6.78 -4.77 -7.97
N ASN A 62 5.88 -3.81 -7.75
CA ASN A 62 6.22 -2.43 -7.44
C ASN A 62 6.97 -2.28 -6.11
N LEU A 63 6.47 -2.85 -5.00
CA LEU A 63 7.11 -2.82 -3.68
C LEU A 63 8.52 -3.41 -3.73
N ARG A 64 8.66 -4.61 -4.31
CA ARG A 64 9.96 -5.29 -4.47
C ARG A 64 10.92 -4.42 -5.26
N SER A 65 10.46 -3.89 -6.40
CA SER A 65 11.31 -3.12 -7.30
C SER A 65 11.74 -1.78 -6.72
N ARG A 66 10.80 -1.04 -6.13
CA ARG A 66 11.06 0.29 -5.58
C ARG A 66 11.95 0.27 -4.35
N PHE A 67 11.80 -0.71 -3.45
CA PHE A 67 12.38 -0.61 -2.12
C PHE A 67 13.52 -1.60 -1.80
N THR A 68 13.70 -2.66 -2.57
CA THR A 68 14.89 -3.51 -2.39
C THR A 68 16.15 -2.70 -2.69
N ASN A 69 17.14 -2.69 -1.78
CA ASN A 69 18.39 -1.93 -1.98
C ASN A 69 18.14 -0.46 -2.37
N PHE A 70 17.15 0.17 -1.75
CA PHE A 70 16.60 1.48 -2.11
C PHE A 70 17.63 2.60 -2.24
N LEU A 71 18.59 2.67 -1.32
CA LEU A 71 19.60 3.73 -1.28
C LEU A 71 20.82 3.47 -2.20
N THR A 72 20.91 2.30 -2.81
CA THR A 72 22.14 1.83 -3.49
C THR A 72 21.91 1.39 -4.93
N THR A 73 20.67 1.14 -5.35
CA THR A 73 20.35 0.65 -6.70
C THR A 73 19.09 1.30 -7.24
N ASP A 74 18.98 1.40 -8.57
CA ASP A 74 17.82 2.00 -9.24
C ASP A 74 16.52 1.33 -8.84
N GLY A 75 15.48 2.10 -8.50
CA GLY A 75 14.17 1.61 -8.07
C GLY A 75 13.38 0.87 -9.15
N GLU A 76 13.87 0.76 -10.39
CA GLU A 76 13.39 -0.14 -11.42
C GLU A 76 14.36 -1.33 -11.57
N LYS A 77 14.15 -2.37 -10.77
CA LYS A 77 15.00 -3.57 -10.81
C LYS A 77 14.83 -4.32 -12.12
N ALA A 78 15.94 -4.82 -12.67
CA ALA A 78 15.95 -5.68 -13.86
C ALA A 78 15.14 -6.98 -13.68
N THR A 79 14.93 -7.41 -12.44
CA THR A 79 14.10 -8.57 -12.08
C THR A 79 12.60 -8.28 -12.18
N ARG A 80 12.18 -7.01 -12.26
CA ARG A 80 10.78 -6.65 -12.39
C ARG A 80 10.28 -6.96 -13.81
N LYS A 81 9.20 -7.74 -13.90
CA LYS A 81 8.51 -8.06 -15.15
C LYS A 81 7.17 -7.34 -15.18
N ARG A 82 7.18 -6.04 -15.51
CA ARG A 82 6.01 -5.17 -15.37
C ARG A 82 4.80 -5.69 -16.16
N ASP A 83 4.98 -6.13 -17.40
CA ASP A 83 3.83 -6.54 -18.21
C ASP A 83 3.21 -7.84 -17.68
N GLN A 84 4.04 -8.75 -17.16
CA GLN A 84 3.58 -9.96 -16.47
C GLN A 84 2.78 -9.64 -15.20
N GLU A 85 3.04 -8.50 -14.54
CA GLU A 85 2.23 -8.07 -13.38
C GLU A 85 0.74 -7.89 -13.72
N PHE A 86 0.40 -7.71 -15.00
CA PHE A 86 -0.96 -7.52 -15.48
C PHE A 86 -1.55 -8.74 -16.18
N GLU A 87 -0.85 -9.88 -16.16
CA GLU A 87 -1.39 -11.16 -16.60
C GLU A 87 -2.23 -11.77 -15.47
N GLU A 88 -3.48 -12.15 -15.80
CA GLU A 88 -4.38 -12.79 -14.85
C GLU A 88 -3.87 -14.19 -14.48
N PRO A 89 -3.82 -14.55 -13.19
CA PRO A 89 -3.50 -15.92 -12.81
C PRO A 89 -4.49 -16.91 -13.40
N ALA A 90 -3.98 -18.00 -13.95
CA ALA A 90 -4.82 -19.00 -14.64
C ALA A 90 -5.82 -19.69 -13.70
N THR A 91 -5.51 -19.82 -12.41
CA THR A 91 -6.36 -20.53 -11.44
C THR A 91 -6.25 -19.92 -10.04
N ALA A 92 -7.27 -20.16 -9.21
CA ALA A 92 -7.31 -19.71 -7.83
C ALA A 92 -6.28 -20.42 -6.92
N ALA A 93 -5.69 -21.54 -7.38
CA ALA A 93 -4.69 -22.29 -6.62
C ALA A 93 -3.41 -21.49 -6.32
N GLY A 94 -3.12 -20.45 -7.11
CA GLY A 94 -1.98 -19.55 -6.89
C GLY A 94 -2.21 -18.45 -5.86
N ILE A 95 -3.45 -18.18 -5.46
CA ILE A 95 -3.78 -17.02 -4.60
C ILE A 95 -3.12 -17.10 -3.21
N PRO A 96 -3.04 -18.27 -2.53
CA PRO A 96 -2.33 -18.35 -1.26
C PRO A 96 -0.84 -17.98 -1.38
N ALA A 97 -0.19 -18.35 -2.48
CA ALA A 97 1.19 -17.95 -2.74
C ALA A 97 1.28 -16.43 -2.95
N LEU A 98 0.38 -15.84 -3.74
CA LEU A 98 0.32 -14.40 -3.96
C LEU A 98 0.06 -13.61 -2.66
N GLN A 99 -0.76 -14.13 -1.74
CA GLN A 99 -0.97 -13.55 -0.40
C GLN A 99 0.32 -13.57 0.45
N ALA A 100 1.10 -14.64 0.36
CA ALA A 100 2.41 -14.72 1.01
C ALA A 100 3.39 -13.71 0.39
N GLU A 101 3.38 -13.55 -0.94
CA GLU A 101 4.19 -12.55 -1.63
C GLU A 101 3.81 -11.12 -1.26
N TRP A 102 2.52 -10.82 -1.19
CA TRP A 102 1.98 -9.55 -0.70
C TRP A 102 2.53 -9.20 0.68
N THR A 103 2.46 -10.14 1.62
CA THR A 103 2.98 -9.96 2.98
C THR A 103 4.49 -9.73 2.97
N ALA A 104 5.24 -10.52 2.20
CA ALA A 104 6.69 -10.39 2.10
C ALA A 104 7.12 -9.05 1.46
N ALA A 105 6.38 -8.57 0.45
CA ALA A 105 6.70 -7.34 -0.26
C ALA A 105 6.50 -6.10 0.62
N TRP A 106 5.43 -6.04 1.42
CA TRP A 106 5.24 -4.96 2.39
C TRP A 106 6.34 -4.91 3.46
N ARG A 107 6.83 -6.08 3.89
CA ARG A 107 7.93 -6.16 4.85
C ARG A 107 9.20 -5.46 4.34
N ILE A 108 9.49 -5.53 3.04
CA ILE A 108 10.64 -4.84 2.44
C ILE A 108 10.57 -3.32 2.71
N LEU A 109 9.39 -2.72 2.46
CA LEU A 109 9.17 -1.30 2.71
C LEU A 109 9.29 -0.95 4.20
N PHE A 110 8.67 -1.75 5.09
CA PHE A 110 8.71 -1.44 6.52
C PHE A 110 10.11 -1.58 7.10
N THR A 111 10.89 -2.60 6.69
CA THR A 111 12.30 -2.72 7.07
C THR A 111 13.10 -1.50 6.60
N LEU A 112 12.93 -1.06 5.35
CA LEU A 112 13.59 0.16 4.87
C LEU A 112 13.22 1.38 5.73
N LEU A 113 11.94 1.57 6.03
CA LEU A 113 11.48 2.70 6.84
C LEU A 113 11.98 2.63 8.29
N ASP A 114 12.47 1.48 8.78
CA ASP A 114 13.06 1.34 10.12
C ASP A 114 14.55 1.73 10.10
N GLU A 115 15.18 1.75 8.92
CA GLU A 115 16.59 2.07 8.71
C GLU A 115 16.85 3.53 8.32
N LEU A 116 15.87 4.17 7.66
CA LEU A 116 15.97 5.57 7.22
C LEU A 116 16.00 6.55 8.40
N ARG A 117 16.78 7.63 8.23
CA ARG A 117 16.88 8.74 9.18
C ARG A 117 16.37 10.04 8.55
N ALA A 118 16.06 11.05 9.38
CA ALA A 118 15.69 12.38 8.89
C ALA A 118 16.67 12.94 7.84
N ASP A 119 17.98 12.75 8.04
CA ASP A 119 19.03 13.25 7.15
C ASP A 119 19.02 12.58 5.76
N ASP A 120 18.41 11.41 5.62
CA ASP A 120 18.29 10.72 4.33
C ASP A 120 17.24 11.35 3.41
N MET A 121 16.32 12.18 3.93
CA MET A 121 15.15 12.65 3.17
C MET A 121 15.49 13.38 1.87
N LEU A 122 16.61 14.09 1.84
CA LEU A 122 17.08 14.82 0.66
C LEU A 122 18.16 14.06 -0.13
N ARG A 123 18.54 12.86 0.30
CA ARG A 123 19.47 12.01 -0.45
C ARG A 123 18.87 11.63 -1.79
N THR A 124 19.71 11.61 -2.82
CA THR A 124 19.31 11.19 -4.15
C THR A 124 19.20 9.67 -4.25
N VAL A 125 18.09 9.20 -4.80
CA VAL A 125 17.85 7.84 -5.30
C VAL A 125 17.46 7.92 -6.77
N THR A 126 17.65 6.84 -7.52
CA THR A 126 17.25 6.78 -8.94
C THR A 126 16.06 5.87 -9.14
N ILE A 127 15.14 6.26 -10.02
CA ILE A 127 14.03 5.42 -10.46
C ILE A 127 13.96 5.54 -11.98
N ARG A 128 14.21 4.44 -12.70
CA ARG A 128 14.27 4.43 -14.18
C ARG A 128 15.33 5.41 -14.72
N GLY A 129 16.45 5.53 -14.02
CA GLY A 129 17.53 6.47 -14.36
C GLY A 129 17.25 7.93 -13.98
N GLU A 130 16.04 8.27 -13.51
CA GLU A 130 15.70 9.63 -13.09
C GLU A 130 16.03 9.84 -11.62
N ALA A 131 16.67 10.96 -11.31
CA ALA A 131 17.02 11.35 -9.94
C ALA A 131 15.79 11.85 -9.18
N HIS A 132 15.62 11.35 -7.97
CA HIS A 132 14.62 11.79 -7.00
C HIS A 132 15.25 11.91 -5.62
N THR A 133 14.72 12.77 -4.76
CA THR A 133 14.99 12.67 -3.33
C THR A 133 14.28 11.46 -2.72
N VAL A 134 14.80 10.92 -1.62
CA VAL A 134 14.10 9.89 -0.81
C VAL A 134 12.67 10.34 -0.48
N LEU A 135 12.50 11.60 -0.08
CA LEU A 135 11.20 12.20 0.20
C LEU A 135 10.25 12.07 -1.00
N GLN A 136 10.68 12.50 -2.19
CA GLN A 136 9.86 12.41 -3.40
C GLN A 136 9.53 10.95 -3.75
N ALA A 137 10.51 10.05 -3.66
CA ALA A 137 10.33 8.64 -3.98
C ALA A 137 9.28 7.99 -3.06
N ILE A 138 9.37 8.20 -1.74
CA ILE A 138 8.42 7.65 -0.77
C ILE A 138 7.04 8.29 -0.93
N GLN A 139 6.95 9.61 -1.04
CA GLN A 139 5.67 10.33 -1.17
C GLN A 139 4.87 9.90 -2.41
N ARG A 140 5.55 9.66 -3.54
CA ARG A 140 4.90 9.11 -4.74
C ARG A 140 4.27 7.74 -4.46
N GLN A 141 4.94 6.91 -3.66
CA GLN A 141 4.45 5.58 -3.30
C GLN A 141 3.30 5.63 -2.29
N VAL A 142 3.24 6.64 -1.41
CA VAL A 142 2.07 6.89 -0.55
C VAL A 142 0.81 7.07 -1.40
N ALA A 143 0.85 7.96 -2.39
CA ALA A 143 -0.28 8.21 -3.28
C ALA A 143 -0.63 7.00 -4.16
N HIS A 144 0.39 6.34 -4.71
CA HIS A 144 0.22 5.16 -5.55
C HIS A 144 -0.46 4.00 -4.79
N TYR A 145 0.00 3.70 -3.57
CA TYR A 145 -0.57 2.61 -2.78
C TYR A 145 -1.95 2.96 -2.23
N ALA A 146 -2.19 4.21 -1.83
CA ALA A 146 -3.53 4.66 -1.46
C ALA A 146 -4.54 4.42 -2.61
N SER A 147 -4.16 4.75 -3.85
CA SER A 147 -4.99 4.54 -5.03
C SER A 147 -5.34 3.06 -5.25
N HIS A 148 -4.33 2.18 -5.27
CA HIS A 148 -4.56 0.74 -5.48
C HIS A 148 -5.28 0.07 -4.31
N VAL A 149 -4.99 0.45 -3.06
CA VAL A 149 -5.76 -0.02 -1.90
C VAL A 149 -7.22 0.41 -2.02
N GLY A 150 -7.50 1.64 -2.48
CA GLY A 150 -8.85 2.10 -2.79
C GLY A 150 -9.56 1.21 -3.81
N GLN A 151 -8.85 0.80 -4.88
CA GLN A 151 -9.38 -0.15 -5.87
C GLN A 151 -9.68 -1.52 -5.25
N LEU A 152 -8.76 -2.08 -4.43
CA LEU A 152 -8.97 -3.36 -3.75
C LEU A 152 -10.21 -3.33 -2.84
N VAL A 153 -10.37 -2.26 -2.06
CA VAL A 153 -11.55 -2.06 -1.20
C VAL A 153 -12.82 -1.97 -2.04
N GLN A 154 -12.79 -1.25 -3.17
CA GLN A 154 -13.94 -1.10 -4.04
C GLN A 154 -14.34 -2.43 -4.70
N LEU A 155 -13.37 -3.22 -5.15
CA LEU A 155 -13.63 -4.55 -5.71
C LEU A 155 -14.22 -5.49 -4.67
N ALA A 156 -13.66 -5.55 -3.47
CA ALA A 156 -14.21 -6.35 -2.38
C ALA A 156 -15.65 -5.92 -2.03
N LYS A 157 -15.95 -4.62 -2.04
CA LYS A 157 -17.32 -4.12 -1.86
C LYS A 157 -18.27 -4.54 -2.99
N ILE A 158 -17.82 -4.50 -4.24
CA ILE A 158 -18.63 -4.92 -5.40
C ILE A 158 -18.96 -6.41 -5.29
N ILE A 159 -17.97 -7.24 -4.97
CA ILE A 159 -18.12 -8.69 -4.82
C ILE A 159 -19.06 -9.04 -3.66
N ARG A 160 -18.87 -8.39 -2.50
CA ARG A 160 -19.67 -8.70 -1.30
C ARG A 160 -21.04 -8.02 -1.26
N GLY A 161 -21.24 -6.94 -2.00
CA GLY A 161 -22.50 -6.19 -1.99
C GLY A 161 -22.93 -5.80 -0.58
N GLU A 162 -24.14 -6.21 -0.20
CA GLU A 162 -24.74 -5.93 1.12
C GLU A 162 -24.03 -6.66 2.26
N ASP A 163 -23.33 -7.76 1.98
CA ASP A 163 -22.59 -8.55 2.99
C ASP A 163 -21.24 -7.92 3.37
N PHE A 164 -20.83 -6.83 2.71
CA PHE A 164 -19.54 -6.20 2.97
C PHE A 164 -19.46 -5.63 4.40
N GLN A 165 -18.51 -6.14 5.18
CA GLN A 165 -18.26 -5.65 6.53
C GLN A 165 -17.48 -4.34 6.48
N SER A 166 -18.09 -3.28 7.02
CA SER A 166 -17.51 -1.93 7.00
C SER A 166 -16.11 -1.91 7.61
N LEU A 167 -15.16 -1.31 6.87
CA LEU A 167 -13.78 -1.14 7.34
C LEU A 167 -13.61 0.06 8.29
N SER A 168 -14.65 0.87 8.44
CA SER A 168 -14.71 2.04 9.32
C SER A 168 -16.09 2.09 10.01
N ILE A 169 -16.57 3.27 10.37
CA ILE A 169 -17.89 3.44 10.96
C ILE A 169 -18.97 3.08 9.91
N PRO A 170 -19.88 2.12 10.19
CA PRO A 170 -20.96 1.79 9.27
C PRO A 170 -21.86 3.00 8.96
N ARG A 171 -22.49 3.00 7.78
CA ARG A 171 -23.44 4.05 7.39
C ARG A 171 -24.54 4.18 8.44
N GLY A 172 -24.83 5.42 8.85
CA GLY A 172 -25.82 5.72 9.89
C GLY A 172 -25.36 5.53 11.34
N GLN A 173 -24.13 5.06 11.60
CA GLN A 173 -23.65 4.76 12.96
C GLN A 173 -22.63 5.78 13.52
N SER A 174 -22.37 6.89 12.82
CA SER A 174 -21.37 7.89 13.25
C SER A 174 -21.67 8.50 14.62
N GLN A 175 -22.92 8.85 14.90
CA GLN A 175 -23.32 9.45 16.17
C GLN A 175 -23.08 8.49 17.35
N GLN A 176 -23.49 7.22 17.20
CA GLN A 176 -23.31 6.19 18.23
C GLN A 176 -21.84 5.83 18.47
N PHE A 177 -21.01 5.88 17.41
CA PHE A 177 -19.57 5.70 17.54
C PHE A 177 -18.92 6.86 18.31
N ASN A 178 -19.27 8.10 17.96
CA ASN A 178 -18.73 9.29 18.62
C ASN A 178 -19.10 9.36 20.10
N GLN A 179 -20.35 9.01 20.46
CA GLN A 179 -20.80 8.94 21.85
C GLN A 179 -19.92 8.00 22.69
N ARG A 180 -19.67 6.78 22.19
CA ARG A 180 -18.80 5.79 22.85
C ARG A 180 -17.36 6.29 23.05
N LEU A 181 -16.82 7.09 22.13
CA LEU A 181 -15.49 7.68 22.28
C LEU A 181 -15.41 8.73 23.39
N THR A 182 -16.47 9.51 23.58
CA THR A 182 -16.56 10.50 24.66
C THR A 182 -16.81 9.88 26.03
N GLU A 183 -17.57 8.78 26.10
CA GLU A 183 -17.86 8.08 27.36
C GLU A 183 -16.66 7.27 27.90
N GLY A 184 -15.72 6.89 27.02
CA GLY A 184 -14.51 6.16 27.38
C GLY A 184 -13.28 7.04 27.70
N ARG A 185 -13.46 8.36 27.81
CA ARG A 185 -12.43 9.33 28.23
C ARG A 185 -12.72 9.84 29.63
#